data_AF-A0A6P1U8I4-F1
#
_entry.id   AF-A0A6P1U8I4-F1
#
_cell.length_a   1.000
_cell.length_b   1.000
_cell.length_c   1.000
_cell.angle_alpha   90.00
_cell.angle_beta   90.00
_cell.angle_gamma   90.00
#
_symmetry.space_group_name_H-M   'P 1'
#
loop_
_entity.id
_entity.type
_entity.pdbx_description
1 polymer ?
#
loop_
_entity_poly.entity_id
_entity_poly.type
_entity_poly.pdbx_seq_one_letter_code
_entity_poly.pdbx_strand_id
1 'polypeptide(L)'
;MGYDISLNDPVTGEVLELDVPHHMRGSTYQVGGTTRAWLSVTYNYASHFYAVLGEDGIRTLYGKSGAQSIPLLRSAADKLKDDVSSNYWDSTEGNAKAALMQLLALAQMRPDGVWDGD
;
A
#
# COMPACT_ATOMS: atom_id res chain seq x y z
N MET A 1 8.42 5.44 12.27
CA MET A 1 9.05 5.55 10.94
C MET A 1 8.30 4.59 10.01
N GLY A 2 7.98 5.02 8.80
CA GLY A 2 7.32 4.23 7.77
C GLY A 2 7.64 4.77 6.39
N TYR A 3 7.11 4.12 5.36
CA TYR A 3 7.11 4.58 3.98
C TYR A 3 5.77 5.24 3.67
N ASP A 4 5.77 6.37 3.00
CA ASP A 4 4.54 6.93 2.42
C ASP A 4 4.48 6.53 0.95
N ILE A 5 3.39 5.87 0.56
CA ILE A 5 3.21 5.29 -0.77
C ILE A 5 1.96 5.91 -1.37
N SER A 6 2.06 6.47 -2.57
CA SER A 6 0.95 7.17 -3.25
C SER A 6 0.76 6.75 -4.69
N LEU A 7 -0.48 6.89 -5.19
CA LEU A 7 -0.78 6.84 -6.61
C LEU A 7 -0.82 8.26 -7.16
N ASN A 8 0.07 8.55 -8.10
CA ASN A 8 0.25 9.87 -8.68
C ASN A 8 -0.27 9.89 -10.13
N ASP A 9 -0.72 11.07 -10.57
CA ASP A 9 -1.06 11.31 -11.97
C ASP A 9 0.22 11.14 -12.83
N PRO A 10 0.19 10.33 -13.90
CA PRO A 10 1.39 10.07 -14.71
C PRO A 10 1.89 11.29 -15.49
N VAL A 11 1.08 12.34 -15.65
CA VAL A 11 1.41 13.56 -16.38
C VAL A 11 1.84 14.67 -15.43
N THR A 12 1.07 14.93 -14.37
CA THR A 12 1.36 16.03 -13.44
C THR A 12 2.29 15.64 -12.30
N GLY A 13 2.35 14.34 -11.96
CA GLY A 13 3.08 13.82 -10.80
C GLY A 13 2.39 14.10 -9.46
N GLU A 14 1.20 14.71 -9.46
CA GLU A 14 0.46 15.00 -8.22
C GLU A 14 -0.27 13.76 -7.71
N VAL A 15 -0.40 13.62 -6.39
CA VAL A 15 -1.16 12.53 -5.77
C VAL A 15 -2.62 12.61 -6.20
N LEU A 16 -3.13 11.50 -6.73
CA LEU A 16 -4.50 11.41 -7.22
C LEU A 16 -5.53 11.53 -6.09
N GLU A 17 -6.67 12.12 -6.40
CA GLU A 17 -7.81 12.18 -5.47
C GLU A 17 -8.85 11.10 -5.79
N LEU A 18 -9.47 10.57 -4.75
CA LEU A 18 -10.61 9.68 -4.82
C LEU A 18 -11.90 10.50 -4.74
N ASP A 19 -12.95 10.02 -5.39
CA ASP A 19 -14.29 10.65 -5.36
C ASP A 19 -14.87 10.74 -3.94
N VAL A 20 -14.48 9.80 -3.06
CA VAL A 20 -14.90 9.72 -1.67
C VAL A 20 -13.70 9.52 -0.76
N PRO A 21 -13.70 10.09 0.46
CA PRO A 21 -12.63 9.86 1.42
C PRO A 21 -12.47 8.38 1.77
N HIS A 22 -11.24 7.86 1.70
CA HIS A 22 -10.93 6.55 2.24
C HIS A 22 -10.55 6.66 3.73
N HIS A 23 -10.81 5.58 4.47
CA HIS A 23 -10.49 5.46 5.90
C HIS A 23 -9.40 4.40 6.17
N MET A 24 -8.65 4.04 5.14
CA MET A 24 -7.48 3.15 5.26
C MET A 24 -6.51 3.69 6.31
N ARG A 25 -5.99 2.81 7.15
CA ARG A 25 -5.15 3.15 8.29
C ARG A 25 -3.78 2.52 8.14
N GLY A 26 -2.79 3.38 8.23
CA GLY A 26 -1.38 3.08 8.18
C GLY A 26 -0.66 3.47 9.47
N SER A 27 0.65 3.73 9.37
CA SER A 27 1.44 4.30 10.46
C SER A 27 0.95 5.70 10.84
N THR A 28 0.54 6.47 9.84
CA THR A 28 -0.16 7.74 9.97
C THR A 28 -1.49 7.64 9.26
N TYR A 29 -2.51 8.35 9.74
CA TYR A 29 -3.82 8.43 9.10
C TYR A 29 -4.47 9.77 9.39
N GLN A 30 -5.30 10.25 8.47
CA GLN A 30 -6.05 11.49 8.63
C GLN A 30 -7.37 11.22 9.37
N VAL A 31 -7.56 11.86 10.52
CA VAL A 31 -8.82 11.78 11.27
C VAL A 31 -9.94 12.38 10.43
N GLY A 32 -10.98 11.59 10.15
CA GLY A 32 -12.05 11.96 9.21
C GLY A 32 -11.86 11.39 7.80
N GLY A 33 -10.77 10.69 7.52
CA GLY A 33 -10.45 10.14 6.19
C GLY A 33 -9.70 11.13 5.31
N THR A 34 -9.33 10.68 4.11
CA THR A 34 -8.65 11.52 3.11
C THR A 34 -9.08 11.10 1.71
N THR A 35 -9.17 12.05 0.79
CA THR A 35 -9.40 11.77 -0.64
C THR A 35 -8.10 11.48 -1.37
N ARG A 36 -6.95 11.87 -0.84
CA ARG A 36 -5.66 11.65 -1.51
C ARG A 36 -5.31 10.16 -1.50
N ALA A 37 -4.99 9.59 -2.64
CA ALA A 37 -4.67 8.17 -2.82
C ALA A 37 -3.26 7.83 -2.31
N TRP A 38 -3.08 7.85 -0.99
CA TRP A 38 -1.82 7.49 -0.34
C TRP A 38 -2.05 6.64 0.92
N LEU A 39 -1.02 5.89 1.32
CA LEU A 39 -1.01 5.09 2.53
C LEU A 39 0.39 5.10 3.15
N SER A 40 0.45 5.30 4.47
CA SER A 40 1.69 5.16 5.24
C SER A 40 1.85 3.73 5.76
N VAL A 41 2.96 3.06 5.48
CA VAL A 41 3.21 1.67 5.92
C VAL A 41 4.46 1.62 6.80
N THR A 42 4.39 0.90 7.93
CA THR A 42 5.54 0.79 8.85
C THR A 42 6.70 -0.01 8.23
N TYR A 43 7.94 0.37 8.55
CA TYR A 43 9.15 -0.40 8.20
C TYR A 43 9.15 -1.80 8.80
N ASN A 44 8.40 -2.03 9.88
CA ASN A 44 8.37 -3.33 10.56
C ASN A 44 7.92 -4.46 9.64
N TYR A 45 7.17 -4.16 8.58
CA TYR A 45 6.68 -5.16 7.63
C TYR A 45 7.67 -5.48 6.50
N ALA A 46 8.80 -4.76 6.43
CA ALA A 46 9.71 -4.84 5.28
C ALA A 46 10.20 -6.27 4.99
N SER A 47 10.55 -7.05 6.01
CA SER A 47 10.99 -8.45 5.84
C SER A 47 9.94 -9.32 5.14
N HIS A 48 8.66 -9.10 5.46
CA HIS A 48 7.55 -9.82 4.84
C HIS A 48 7.40 -9.40 3.38
N PHE A 49 7.51 -8.10 3.09
CA PHE A 49 7.45 -7.59 1.72
C PHE A 49 8.60 -8.11 0.86
N TYR A 50 9.83 -8.14 1.37
CA TYR A 50 10.97 -8.72 0.65
C TYR A 50 10.73 -10.20 0.32
N ALA A 51 10.11 -10.97 1.22
CA ALA A 51 9.83 -12.37 1.00
C ALA A 51 8.79 -12.62 -0.11
N VAL A 52 7.80 -11.72 -0.27
CA VAL A 52 6.66 -11.97 -1.18
C VAL A 52 6.71 -11.18 -2.50
N LEU A 53 7.35 -10.01 -2.51
CA LEU A 53 7.49 -9.11 -3.67
C LEU A 53 8.90 -9.15 -4.31
N GLY A 54 9.91 -9.70 -3.62
CA GLY A 54 11.28 -9.81 -4.13
C GLY A 54 12.26 -8.83 -3.48
N GLU A 55 13.44 -8.67 -4.06
CA GLU A 55 14.57 -7.94 -3.46
C GLU A 55 14.32 -6.45 -3.19
N ASP A 56 13.38 -5.83 -3.90
CA ASP A 56 12.98 -4.43 -3.69
C ASP A 56 11.82 -4.28 -2.69
N GLY A 57 11.20 -5.39 -2.27
CA GLY A 57 10.09 -5.41 -1.31
C GLY A 57 8.92 -4.54 -1.79
N ILE A 58 8.49 -3.59 -0.95
CA ILE A 58 7.37 -2.72 -1.30
C ILE A 58 7.68 -1.77 -2.47
N ARG A 59 8.97 -1.46 -2.69
CA ARG A 59 9.42 -0.58 -3.78
C ARG A 59 9.31 -1.23 -5.16
N THR A 60 9.09 -2.55 -5.23
CA THR A 60 8.71 -3.23 -6.48
C THR A 60 7.46 -2.60 -7.13
N LEU A 61 6.61 -1.90 -6.35
CA LEU A 61 5.45 -1.21 -6.89
C LEU A 61 5.80 0.08 -7.65
N TYR A 62 6.90 0.75 -7.30
CA TYR A 62 7.20 2.10 -7.79
C TYR A 62 7.39 2.11 -9.31
N GLY A 63 6.83 3.14 -9.95
CA GLY A 63 6.79 3.27 -11.41
C GLY A 63 5.80 2.33 -12.11
N LYS A 64 5.10 1.44 -11.38
CA LYS A 64 3.99 0.64 -11.96
C LYS A 64 2.69 1.40 -11.82
N SER A 65 1.81 1.23 -12.81
CA SER A 65 0.43 1.68 -12.67
C SER A 65 -0.34 0.86 -11.62
N GLY A 66 -1.40 1.45 -11.07
CA GLY A 66 -2.39 0.76 -10.24
C GLY A 66 -2.84 -0.54 -10.91
N ALA A 67 -3.22 -0.48 -12.19
CA ALA A 67 -3.63 -1.64 -12.98
C ALA A 67 -2.57 -2.76 -13.03
N GLN A 68 -1.29 -2.42 -13.26
CA GLN A 68 -0.19 -3.40 -13.28
C GLN A 68 0.11 -3.98 -11.90
N SER A 69 -0.12 -3.20 -10.84
CA SER A 69 0.16 -3.60 -9.47
C SER A 69 -0.88 -4.53 -8.86
N ILE A 70 -2.14 -4.48 -9.31
CA ILE A 70 -3.25 -5.31 -8.79
C ILE A 70 -2.88 -6.81 -8.70
N PRO A 71 -2.40 -7.47 -9.77
CA PRO A 71 -2.05 -8.89 -9.70
C PRO A 71 -0.85 -9.15 -8.78
N LEU A 72 0.10 -8.22 -8.69
CA LEU A 72 1.28 -8.34 -7.81
C LEU A 72 0.88 -8.26 -6.34
N LEU A 73 0.08 -7.25 -5.98
CA LEU A 73 -0.42 -7.04 -4.63
C LEU A 73 -1.29 -8.20 -4.15
N ARG A 74 -2.17 -8.71 -5.02
CA ARG A 74 -2.99 -9.89 -4.73
C ARG A 74 -2.13 -11.14 -4.49
N SER A 75 -1.23 -11.45 -5.42
CA SER A 75 -0.33 -12.61 -5.30
C SER A 75 0.56 -12.53 -4.06
N ALA A 76 1.06 -11.33 -3.72
CA ALA A 76 1.85 -11.11 -2.51
C ALA A 76 1.03 -11.33 -1.23
N ALA A 77 -0.19 -10.79 -1.17
CA ALA A 77 -1.09 -10.98 -0.04
C ALA A 77 -1.51 -12.45 0.16
N ASP A 78 -1.72 -13.19 -0.93
CA ASP A 78 -2.10 -14.62 -0.88
C ASP A 78 -0.99 -15.53 -0.32
N LYS A 79 0.27 -15.06 -0.34
CA LYS A 79 1.42 -15.80 0.24
C LYS A 79 1.56 -15.61 1.76
N LEU A 80 0.85 -14.65 2.35
CA LEU A 80 0.94 -14.32 3.77
C LEU A 80 -0.21 -14.96 4.57
N LYS A 81 0.09 -15.35 5.82
CA LYS A 81 -0.91 -15.83 6.80
C LYS A 81 -1.85 -14.72 7.26
N ASP A 82 -2.93 -15.14 7.92
CA ASP A 82 -3.96 -14.27 8.50
C ASP A 82 -3.75 -14.04 10.02
N ASP A 83 -2.51 -14.11 10.51
CA ASP A 83 -2.14 -13.91 11.93
C ASP A 83 -2.11 -12.42 12.32
N VAL A 84 -3.24 -11.73 12.13
CA VAL A 84 -3.39 -10.30 12.43
C VAL A 84 -3.26 -10.05 13.93
N SER A 85 -2.44 -9.05 14.31
CA SER A 85 -2.34 -8.54 15.69
C SER A 85 -3.20 -7.29 15.85
N SER A 86 -3.75 -7.08 17.05
CA SER A 86 -4.42 -5.83 17.40
C SER A 86 -3.48 -4.63 17.44
N ASN A 87 -2.18 -4.84 17.63
CA ASN A 87 -1.19 -3.78 17.57
C ASN A 87 -0.65 -3.67 16.14
N TYR A 88 -0.93 -2.53 15.50
CA TYR A 88 -0.42 -2.23 14.15
C TYR A 88 1.10 -2.33 14.06
N TRP A 89 1.85 -2.04 15.11
CA TRP A 89 3.31 -2.06 15.02
C TRP A 89 3.91 -3.47 15.03
N ASP A 90 3.13 -4.51 15.32
CA ASP A 90 3.63 -5.88 15.35
C ASP A 90 3.90 -6.38 13.94
N SER A 91 5.10 -6.93 13.72
CA SER A 91 5.53 -7.49 12.43
C SER A 91 4.98 -8.90 12.20
N THR A 92 3.65 -9.06 12.20
CA THR A 92 3.00 -10.32 11.82
C THR A 92 2.74 -10.38 10.31
N GLU A 93 2.63 -11.57 9.74
CA GLU A 93 2.30 -11.72 8.32
C GLU A 93 0.90 -11.16 8.03
N GLY A 94 -0.06 -11.35 8.94
CA GLY A 94 -1.43 -10.84 8.83
C GLY A 94 -1.50 -9.31 8.83
N ASN A 95 -0.68 -8.64 9.65
CA ASN A 95 -0.59 -7.18 9.64
C ASN A 95 0.02 -6.65 8.32
N ALA A 96 1.09 -7.29 7.82
CA ALA A 96 1.68 -6.98 6.53
C ALA A 96 0.69 -7.24 5.37
N LYS A 97 -0.07 -8.33 5.43
CA LYS A 97 -1.13 -8.67 4.48
C LYS A 97 -2.23 -7.61 4.46
N ALA A 98 -2.68 -7.15 5.62
CA ALA A 98 -3.66 -6.08 5.71
C ALA A 98 -3.17 -4.78 5.06
N ALA A 99 -1.88 -4.45 5.17
CA ALA A 99 -1.29 -3.32 4.46
C ALA A 99 -1.31 -3.51 2.93
N LEU A 100 -0.91 -4.68 2.43
CA LEU A 100 -0.97 -5.00 0.99
C LEU A 100 -2.40 -4.96 0.44
N MET A 101 -3.38 -5.41 1.22
CA MET A 101 -4.80 -5.36 0.84
C MET A 101 -5.34 -3.92 0.76
N GLN A 102 -4.87 -3.02 1.61
CA GLN A 102 -5.21 -1.59 1.53
C GLN A 102 -4.59 -0.93 0.28
N LEU A 103 -3.32 -1.22 -0.02
CA LEU A 103 -2.69 -0.77 -1.27
C LEU A 103 -3.40 -1.35 -2.51
N LEU A 104 -3.83 -2.60 -2.46
CA LEU A 104 -4.63 -3.23 -3.51
C LEU A 104 -5.95 -2.48 -3.73
N ALA A 105 -6.65 -2.11 -2.65
CA ALA A 105 -7.88 -1.34 -2.74
C ALA A 105 -7.63 0.04 -3.39
N LEU A 106 -6.54 0.74 -3.03
CA LEU A 106 -6.16 1.99 -3.71
C LEU A 106 -5.90 1.78 -5.20
N ALA A 107 -5.14 0.75 -5.58
CA ALA A 107 -4.88 0.42 -6.99
C ALA A 107 -6.16 0.09 -7.77
N GLN A 108 -7.15 -0.53 -7.12
CA GLN A 108 -8.45 -0.80 -7.74
C GLN A 108 -9.30 0.47 -7.91
N MET A 109 -9.16 1.44 -7.01
CA MET A 109 -9.86 2.73 -7.09
C MET A 109 -9.23 3.66 -8.13
N ARG A 110 -7.90 3.70 -8.22
CA ARG A 110 -7.14 4.50 -9.21
C ARG A 110 -6.20 3.62 -10.03
N PRO A 111 -6.73 2.76 -10.92
CA PRO A 111 -5.91 1.89 -11.76
C PRO A 111 -5.04 2.68 -12.76
N ASP A 112 -5.40 3.93 -13.02
CA ASP A 112 -4.75 4.91 -13.88
C ASP A 112 -3.53 5.60 -13.25
N GLY A 113 -3.43 5.59 -11.91
CA GLY A 113 -2.32 6.19 -11.19
C GLY A 113 -1.04 5.38 -11.28
N VAL A 114 0.11 6.04 -11.11
CA VAL A 114 1.43 5.41 -11.02
C VAL A 114 1.91 5.47 -9.59
N TRP A 115 2.37 4.34 -9.07
CA TRP A 115 2.91 4.27 -7.72
C TRP A 115 4.22 5.05 -7.60
N ASP A 116 4.30 5.82 -6.53
CA ASP A 116 5.48 6.53 -6.07
C ASP A 116 5.56 6.44 -4.54
N GLY A 117 6.71 6.73 -3.98
CA GLY A 117 6.86 6.75 -2.53
C GLY A 117 8.30 6.79 -2.05
N ASP A 118 8.46 6.84 -0.73
CA ASP A 118 9.76 7.07 -0.08
C ASP A 118 9.98 6.19 1.16
#